data_AF-A0A6I8LXZ5-F1
#
_entry.id   AF-A0A6I8LXZ5-F1
#
_cell.length_a   1.000
_cell.length_b   1.000
_cell.length_c   1.000
_cell.angle_alpha   90.00
_cell.angle_beta   90.00
_cell.angle_gamma   90.00
#
_symmetry.space_group_name_H-M   'P 1'
#
loop_
_entity.id
_entity.type
_entity.pdbx_description
1 polymer ?
#
loop_
_entity_poly.entity_id
_entity_poly.type
_entity_poly.pdbx_seq_one_letter_code
_entity_poly.pdbx_strand_id
1 'polypeptide(L)'
;MARVSRRLAWFAAAAAAVVVGALTIAGPAAQGAAAATSGGVRIAYFDQWSIYQNAYYLKNVDAIAGNLDYLLYDFENIDPNNLTCFEATKATTPDPGGETDPNAGDGGGDQFADYQKSFGSDISVDGTADVWNQPVAGNFHQLQELKARHPNLKVLLSIGGWTYSKYFSDAAATDASRKKLVSSCLDMFIKGNIPAAGGYGGPGTAAGIFDGIDIDWEYPASPTGHVGNHYSANDTANYTALMAEFRGELDALGGKHYALSAALPGGQDKIAKIQTDKIGQYLDFGNAMTYDMHGAWDATGPTNFQDPLYSSPSDPSGTIPPGTEKYTIDSVVKDYLHGNSAYGIAGGFPANKLTLGIPFYYRGWTGVPAGSNHGLYQSASGPSPGHALSGNVPGVAMYKELSGIVDNPADTYWDPVTQSAWFYDGTTFYGGSSAQSIKARTDYIHCTGLGGAMMFSLYDLDPGSTLFHAVVNGLAASTPNCSAPPTTTPPTTTTPTTPTTPTTPTTPPTTTPTTPPSIPAWAPNTAYATGAKVTYNGITYTCRQGHTSLVGWEPPNVPALWLAS
;
A
#
# COMPACT_ATOMS: atom_id res chain seq x y z
N MET A 1 5.16 95.80 -10.55
CA MET A 1 4.53 96.79 -9.64
C MET A 1 4.30 96.13 -8.29
N ALA A 2 4.82 96.76 -7.23
CA ALA A 2 4.56 96.60 -5.78
C ALA A 2 4.73 95.21 -5.12
N ARG A 3 5.15 95.07 -3.85
CA ARG A 3 6.17 95.65 -2.96
C ARG A 3 6.05 94.85 -1.63
N VAL A 4 7.16 94.64 -0.89
CA VAL A 4 7.22 94.48 0.61
C VAL A 4 6.76 93.09 1.13
N SER A 5 7.34 92.37 2.12
CA SER A 5 8.35 92.59 3.17
C SER A 5 8.86 91.27 3.78
N ARG A 6 10.16 91.26 4.09
CA ARG A 6 10.92 90.62 5.19
C ARG A 6 10.19 89.88 6.36
N ARG A 7 10.78 88.71 6.72
CA ARG A 7 11.36 88.27 8.04
C ARG A 7 10.74 87.07 8.80
N LEU A 8 11.63 86.10 9.04
CA LEU A 8 11.95 85.32 10.29
C LEU A 8 11.08 84.15 10.82
N ALA A 9 11.82 83.07 11.13
CA ALA A 9 11.82 82.22 12.35
C ALA A 9 10.90 80.97 12.48
N TRP A 10 11.55 79.80 12.35
CA TRP A 10 11.77 78.68 13.30
C TRP A 10 10.62 78.00 14.08
N PHE A 11 10.61 76.66 13.97
CA PHE A 11 10.14 75.54 14.83
C PHE A 11 8.65 75.34 15.20
N ALA A 12 8.13 74.15 14.89
CA ALA A 12 7.78 73.10 15.87
C ALA A 12 7.34 71.79 15.18
N ALA A 13 7.77 70.66 15.73
CA ALA A 13 7.46 69.31 15.29
C ALA A 13 6.08 68.85 15.80
N ALA A 14 5.37 68.05 15.00
CA ALA A 14 4.27 67.22 15.45
C ALA A 14 4.36 65.85 14.76
N ALA A 15 4.65 64.82 15.55
CA ALA A 15 4.63 63.42 15.13
C ALA A 15 3.18 62.94 15.06
N ALA A 16 2.76 62.43 13.90
CA ALA A 16 1.48 61.73 13.73
C ALA A 16 1.74 60.23 13.63
N ALA A 17 1.23 59.47 14.58
CA ALA A 17 1.22 58.01 14.58
C ALA A 17 0.19 57.51 13.55
N VAL A 18 0.62 56.69 12.59
CA VAL A 18 -0.26 55.99 11.65
C VAL A 18 -0.50 54.58 12.19
N VAL A 19 -1.76 54.30 12.53
CA VAL A 19 -2.25 52.95 12.81
C VAL A 19 -2.45 52.25 11.46
N VAL A 20 -1.61 51.26 11.15
CA VAL A 20 -1.81 50.35 10.01
C VAL A 20 -2.72 49.22 10.49
N GLY A 21 -3.99 49.26 10.08
CA GLY A 21 -4.90 48.12 10.21
C GLY A 21 -4.46 47.01 9.26
N ALA A 22 -4.14 45.84 9.80
CA ALA A 22 -3.85 44.64 9.03
C ALA A 22 -5.14 44.16 8.34
N LEU A 23 -5.24 44.33 7.02
CA LEU A 23 -6.19 43.56 6.21
C LEU A 23 -5.66 42.13 6.12
N THR A 24 -6.33 41.20 6.80
CA THR A 24 -6.20 39.77 6.52
C THR A 24 -6.87 39.47 5.18
N ILE A 25 -6.06 39.23 4.15
CA ILE A 25 -6.56 38.66 2.89
C ILE A 25 -6.82 37.19 3.19
N ALA A 26 -8.07 36.82 3.41
CA ALA A 26 -8.48 35.43 3.45
C ALA A 26 -8.16 34.81 2.08
N GLY A 27 -7.27 33.82 2.05
CA GLY A 27 -7.06 32.99 0.87
C GLY A 27 -8.38 32.30 0.48
N PRO A 28 -8.56 31.94 -0.81
CA PRO A 28 -9.76 31.21 -1.21
C PRO A 28 -9.86 29.93 -0.39
N ALA A 29 -10.95 29.78 0.35
CA ALA A 29 -11.29 28.52 0.99
C ALA A 29 -11.33 27.45 -0.10
N ALA A 30 -10.69 26.31 0.15
CA ALA A 30 -10.77 25.13 -0.70
C ALA A 30 -12.25 24.75 -0.86
N GLN A 31 -12.86 25.15 -1.97
CA GLN A 31 -14.12 24.60 -2.42
C GLN A 31 -13.84 23.13 -2.75
N GLY A 32 -14.43 22.22 -1.98
CA GLY A 32 -14.38 20.79 -2.25
C GLY A 32 -14.73 20.55 -3.72
N ALA A 33 -13.83 19.85 -4.42
CA ALA A 33 -14.05 19.47 -5.80
C ALA A 33 -15.40 18.77 -5.93
N ALA A 34 -16.18 19.13 -6.94
CA ALA A 34 -17.40 18.39 -7.27
C ALA A 34 -17.00 16.93 -7.55
N ALA A 35 -17.68 15.98 -6.88
CA ALA A 35 -17.46 14.55 -7.07
C ALA A 35 -17.45 14.20 -8.57
N ALA A 36 -16.47 13.41 -9.00
CA ALA A 36 -16.46 12.86 -10.35
C ALA A 36 -17.74 12.01 -10.49
N THR A 37 -18.57 12.32 -11.49
CA THR A 37 -19.90 11.69 -11.65
C THR A 37 -19.82 10.33 -12.34
N SER A 38 -18.66 10.00 -12.94
CA SER A 38 -18.24 8.70 -13.49
C SER A 38 -16.85 8.84 -14.12
N GLY A 39 -16.09 7.76 -14.22
CA GLY A 39 -14.78 7.71 -14.90
C GLY A 39 -13.58 8.03 -13.98
N GLY A 40 -12.44 7.46 -14.34
CA GLY A 40 -11.15 7.59 -13.65
C GLY A 40 -10.08 6.84 -14.43
N VAL A 41 -8.80 7.14 -14.17
CA VAL A 41 -7.68 6.45 -14.79
C VAL A 41 -7.64 4.97 -14.39
N ARG A 42 -7.40 4.09 -15.36
CA ARG A 42 -7.30 2.63 -15.18
C ARG A 42 -5.85 2.22 -15.41
N ILE A 43 -5.22 1.79 -14.32
CA ILE A 43 -3.78 1.48 -14.28
C ILE A 43 -3.60 0.05 -13.80
N ALA A 44 -2.77 -0.74 -14.46
CA ALA A 44 -2.43 -2.07 -13.98
C ALA A 44 -0.95 -2.40 -14.17
N TYR A 45 -0.42 -3.23 -13.27
CA TYR A 45 0.94 -3.77 -13.35
C TYR A 45 0.99 -5.03 -14.23
N PHE A 46 2.06 -5.15 -15.01
CA PHE A 46 2.42 -6.34 -15.79
C PHE A 46 3.87 -6.75 -15.48
N ASP A 47 3.96 -7.86 -14.77
CA ASP A 47 5.18 -8.37 -14.17
C ASP A 47 6.10 -8.99 -15.23
N GLN A 48 7.36 -8.54 -15.26
CA GLN A 48 8.44 -9.00 -16.16
C GLN A 48 8.53 -10.53 -16.18
N TRP A 49 8.45 -11.17 -15.01
CA TRP A 49 8.59 -12.62 -14.84
C TRP A 49 7.31 -13.42 -15.16
N SER A 50 6.19 -12.77 -15.48
CA SER A 50 4.90 -13.42 -15.74
C SER A 50 4.94 -14.43 -16.89
N ILE A 51 5.90 -14.30 -17.80
CA ILE A 51 6.04 -15.14 -19.01
C ILE A 51 6.61 -16.54 -18.77
N TYR A 52 7.07 -16.83 -17.54
CA TYR A 52 7.70 -18.10 -17.18
C TYR A 52 6.67 -19.13 -16.71
N GLN A 53 6.72 -19.53 -15.44
CA GLN A 53 5.86 -20.57 -14.88
C GLN A 53 4.38 -20.20 -14.97
N ASN A 54 4.08 -18.91 -14.88
CA ASN A 54 2.73 -18.38 -14.94
C ASN A 54 2.17 -18.38 -16.38
N ALA A 55 3.06 -18.38 -17.39
CA ALA A 55 2.73 -18.37 -18.81
C ALA A 55 1.68 -17.30 -19.18
N TYR A 56 1.79 -16.14 -18.54
CA TYR A 56 0.95 -14.98 -18.78
C TYR A 56 1.74 -13.99 -19.62
N TYR A 57 1.31 -13.78 -20.85
CA TYR A 57 2.00 -12.98 -21.87
C TYR A 57 1.19 -11.72 -22.18
N LEU A 58 1.80 -10.74 -22.83
CA LEU A 58 1.04 -9.57 -23.31
C LEU A 58 -0.06 -9.90 -24.31
N LYS A 59 0.02 -11.07 -24.97
CA LYS A 59 -1.11 -11.60 -25.74
C LYS A 59 -2.37 -11.81 -24.90
N ASN A 60 -2.22 -12.20 -23.63
CA ASN A 60 -3.34 -12.29 -22.70
C ASN A 60 -3.89 -10.89 -22.38
N VAL A 61 -3.00 -9.89 -22.26
CA VAL A 61 -3.36 -8.49 -22.00
C VAL A 61 -4.07 -7.83 -23.19
N ASP A 62 -3.80 -8.23 -24.44
CA ASP A 62 -4.45 -7.67 -25.65
C ASP A 62 -5.98 -7.65 -25.57
N ALA A 63 -6.59 -8.66 -24.92
CA ALA A 63 -8.04 -8.74 -24.75
C ALA A 63 -8.62 -7.64 -23.84
N ILE A 64 -7.81 -7.09 -22.92
CA ILE A 64 -8.23 -6.11 -21.92
C ILE A 64 -7.55 -4.74 -22.06
N ALA A 65 -6.51 -4.62 -22.88
CA ALA A 65 -5.68 -3.42 -23.04
C ALA A 65 -6.48 -2.18 -23.47
N GLY A 66 -7.54 -2.33 -24.27
CA GLY A 66 -8.43 -1.22 -24.65
C GLY A 66 -9.21 -0.60 -23.47
N ASN A 67 -9.21 -1.26 -22.31
CA ASN A 67 -9.80 -0.78 -21.07
C ASN A 67 -8.77 -0.24 -20.07
N LEU A 68 -7.50 -0.13 -20.47
CA LEU A 68 -6.43 0.48 -19.67
C LEU A 68 -6.05 1.84 -20.25
N ASP A 69 -5.74 2.78 -19.36
CA ASP A 69 -5.12 4.05 -19.73
C ASP A 69 -3.59 3.96 -19.58
N TYR A 70 -3.13 3.24 -18.56
CA TYR A 70 -1.71 2.98 -18.32
C TYR A 70 -1.47 1.50 -17.98
N LEU A 71 -0.41 0.94 -18.56
CA LEU A 71 0.20 -0.32 -18.15
C LEU A 71 1.56 0.01 -17.51
N LEU A 72 1.80 -0.46 -16.29
CA LEU A 72 3.08 -0.32 -15.61
C LEU A 72 3.84 -1.63 -15.80
N TYR A 73 4.97 -1.57 -16.51
CA TYR A 73 5.86 -2.71 -16.71
C TYR A 73 6.85 -2.77 -15.56
N ASP A 74 6.83 -3.86 -14.80
CA ASP A 74 7.55 -3.96 -13.53
C ASP A 74 8.44 -5.22 -13.46
N PHE A 75 9.65 -5.18 -12.90
CA PHE A 75 10.37 -4.03 -12.35
C PHE A 75 11.77 -3.92 -12.96
N GLU A 76 12.21 -2.69 -13.15
CA GLU A 76 13.61 -2.36 -13.40
C GLU A 76 14.33 -1.94 -12.11
N ASN A 77 15.66 -2.04 -12.11
CA ASN A 77 16.49 -1.95 -10.90
C ASN A 77 17.57 -0.86 -11.01
N ILE A 78 18.16 -0.51 -9.86
CA ILE A 78 19.28 0.42 -9.72
C ILE A 78 20.58 -0.36 -9.51
N ASP A 79 21.59 -0.06 -10.32
CA ASP A 79 22.89 -0.73 -10.23
C ASP A 79 23.54 -0.43 -8.86
N PRO A 80 23.97 -1.47 -8.11
CA PRO A 80 24.46 -1.33 -6.73
C PRO A 80 25.75 -0.50 -6.61
N ASN A 81 26.51 -0.34 -7.69
CA ASN A 81 27.80 0.37 -7.68
C ASN A 81 27.71 1.71 -8.39
N ASN A 82 27.00 1.76 -9.51
CA ASN A 82 26.92 2.91 -10.38
C ASN A 82 25.75 3.83 -10.05
N LEU A 83 24.73 3.34 -9.33
CA LEU A 83 23.51 4.09 -8.99
C LEU A 83 22.82 4.64 -10.24
N THR A 84 22.73 3.79 -11.28
CA THR A 84 22.12 4.06 -12.58
C THR A 84 21.12 2.95 -12.89
N CYS A 85 20.14 3.21 -13.76
CA CYS A 85 19.40 2.10 -14.36
C CYS A 85 20.34 1.16 -15.12
N PHE A 86 20.04 -0.13 -15.08
CA PHE A 86 20.82 -1.17 -15.74
C PHE A 86 19.94 -2.33 -16.16
N GLU A 87 20.51 -3.18 -17.00
CA GLU A 87 19.91 -4.41 -17.50
C GLU A 87 20.85 -5.57 -17.16
N ALA A 88 20.31 -6.69 -16.72
CA ALA A 88 21.10 -7.87 -16.36
C ALA A 88 20.29 -9.16 -16.56
N THR A 89 20.97 -10.30 -16.67
CA THR A 89 20.33 -11.62 -16.53
C THR A 89 20.77 -12.21 -15.20
N LYS A 90 20.09 -11.82 -14.13
CA LYS A 90 20.39 -12.28 -12.77
C LYS A 90 19.09 -12.36 -11.97
N ALA A 91 18.64 -13.59 -11.70
CA ALA A 91 17.55 -13.83 -10.78
C ALA A 91 17.88 -13.30 -9.39
N THR A 92 16.85 -12.83 -8.68
CA THR A 92 16.92 -12.61 -7.24
C THR A 92 17.25 -13.90 -6.53
N THR A 93 17.95 -13.82 -5.39
CA THR A 93 18.17 -15.00 -4.57
C THR A 93 16.82 -15.53 -4.07
N PRO A 94 16.59 -16.85 -4.10
CA PRO A 94 15.33 -17.41 -3.59
C PRO A 94 15.14 -17.04 -2.12
N ASP A 95 14.15 -16.20 -1.85
CA ASP A 95 13.69 -15.85 -0.52
C ASP A 95 12.21 -16.23 -0.43
N PRO A 96 11.87 -17.46 -0.03
CA PRO A 96 10.49 -17.97 -0.03
C PRO A 96 9.53 -17.19 0.87
N GLY A 97 10.05 -16.31 1.75
CA GLY A 97 9.25 -15.34 2.49
C GLY A 97 9.35 -13.92 1.94
N GLY A 98 10.34 -13.62 1.10
CA GLY A 98 10.63 -12.29 0.56
C GLY A 98 11.10 -11.28 1.62
N GLU A 99 11.59 -11.74 2.78
CA GLU A 99 11.82 -10.89 3.96
C GLU A 99 13.12 -11.18 4.73
N THR A 100 13.95 -12.12 4.28
CA THR A 100 15.08 -12.63 5.09
C THR A 100 16.45 -12.41 4.47
N ASP A 101 16.55 -12.23 3.15
CA ASP A 101 17.83 -11.96 2.49
C ASP A 101 18.06 -10.46 2.25
N PRO A 102 18.97 -9.79 2.99
CA PRO A 102 19.26 -8.36 2.79
C PRO A 102 19.83 -7.98 1.41
N ASN A 103 20.15 -8.97 0.57
CA ASN A 103 20.70 -8.76 -0.77
C ASN A 103 19.83 -9.38 -1.88
N ALA A 104 18.55 -9.69 -1.58
CA ALA A 104 17.64 -10.35 -2.52
C ALA A 104 17.63 -9.71 -3.92
N GLY A 105 17.64 -8.37 -3.96
CA GLY A 105 17.61 -7.59 -5.19
C GLY A 105 18.94 -7.13 -5.77
N ASP A 106 20.08 -7.41 -5.14
CA ASP A 106 21.36 -6.80 -5.49
C ASP A 106 21.77 -7.16 -6.92
N GLY A 107 21.78 -6.18 -7.83
CA GLY A 107 22.13 -6.39 -9.23
C GLY A 107 21.19 -7.35 -9.98
N GLY A 108 20.00 -7.61 -9.46
CA GLY A 108 18.99 -8.44 -10.09
C GLY A 108 18.33 -7.74 -11.29
N GLY A 109 17.92 -8.53 -12.27
CA GLY A 109 17.21 -8.09 -13.47
C GLY A 109 17.03 -9.26 -14.44
N ASP A 110 16.15 -9.10 -15.42
CA ASP A 110 15.88 -10.13 -16.42
C ASP A 110 15.76 -9.60 -17.85
N GLN A 111 16.89 -9.07 -18.34
CA GLN A 111 17.03 -8.61 -19.72
C GLN A 111 16.66 -9.67 -20.77
N PHE A 112 16.68 -10.97 -20.38
CA PHE A 112 16.26 -12.04 -21.28
C PHE A 112 14.75 -11.97 -21.51
N ALA A 113 13.95 -11.88 -20.44
CA ALA A 113 12.51 -11.63 -20.53
C ALA A 113 12.21 -10.30 -21.22
N ASP A 114 12.97 -9.25 -20.91
CA ASP A 114 12.73 -7.90 -21.42
C ASP A 114 12.85 -7.84 -22.94
N TYR A 115 14.01 -8.22 -23.50
CA TYR A 115 14.27 -7.95 -24.93
C TYR A 115 15.01 -9.05 -25.71
N GLN A 116 15.23 -10.24 -25.16
CA GLN A 116 15.98 -11.32 -25.84
C GLN A 116 15.17 -12.60 -26.10
N LYS A 117 14.14 -12.87 -25.30
CA LYS A 117 13.32 -14.07 -25.45
C LYS A 117 12.48 -13.98 -26.73
N SER A 118 12.72 -14.88 -27.67
CA SER A 118 11.89 -14.97 -28.87
C SER A 118 10.51 -15.57 -28.57
N PHE A 119 9.47 -14.98 -29.16
CA PHE A 119 8.07 -15.38 -29.02
C PHE A 119 7.59 -16.07 -30.31
N GLY A 120 6.88 -17.17 -30.15
CA GLY A 120 6.16 -17.84 -31.25
C GLY A 120 4.80 -17.19 -31.49
N SER A 121 4.22 -17.43 -32.67
CA SER A 121 2.87 -16.93 -33.03
C SER A 121 1.77 -17.28 -32.02
N ASP A 122 1.96 -18.37 -31.27
CA ASP A 122 1.06 -18.83 -30.22
C ASP A 122 1.03 -17.89 -29.00
N ILE A 123 2.12 -17.17 -28.72
CA ILE A 123 2.26 -16.27 -27.57
C ILE A 123 2.50 -14.79 -27.92
N SER A 124 2.75 -14.45 -29.19
CA SER A 124 2.85 -13.06 -29.65
C SER A 124 1.49 -12.36 -29.74
N VAL A 125 1.46 -11.05 -29.46
CA VAL A 125 0.27 -10.18 -29.44
C VAL A 125 -0.37 -10.06 -30.82
N ASP A 126 0.44 -9.92 -31.87
CA ASP A 126 -0.04 -9.81 -33.26
C ASP A 126 -0.33 -11.19 -33.91
N GLY A 127 0.07 -12.28 -33.25
CA GLY A 127 -0.07 -13.65 -33.75
C GLY A 127 1.01 -14.07 -34.75
N THR A 128 2.12 -13.32 -34.85
CA THR A 128 3.27 -13.58 -35.71
C THR A 128 4.47 -13.99 -34.86
N ALA A 129 5.26 -14.97 -35.33
CA ALA A 129 6.47 -15.35 -34.62
C ALA A 129 7.61 -14.33 -34.86
N ASP A 130 8.44 -14.13 -33.82
CA ASP A 130 9.66 -13.33 -33.91
C ASP A 130 10.63 -13.86 -34.97
N VAL A 131 11.42 -12.95 -35.54
CA VAL A 131 12.42 -13.23 -36.57
C VAL A 131 13.85 -13.10 -36.04
N TRP A 132 14.74 -13.93 -36.57
CA TRP A 132 16.13 -14.15 -36.10
C TRP A 132 17.05 -12.91 -35.97
N ASN A 133 16.70 -11.77 -36.58
CA ASN A 133 17.54 -10.54 -36.56
C ASN A 133 16.77 -9.30 -36.11
N GLN A 134 15.68 -9.44 -35.36
CA GLN A 134 15.03 -8.27 -34.76
C GLN A 134 15.88 -7.72 -33.60
N PRO A 135 16.06 -6.40 -33.52
CA PRO A 135 16.89 -5.79 -32.48
C PRO A 135 16.26 -5.89 -31.08
N VAL A 136 14.95 -6.12 -30.99
CA VAL A 136 14.21 -6.25 -29.72
C VAL A 136 13.25 -7.42 -29.86
N ALA A 137 13.29 -8.35 -28.92
CA ALA A 137 12.32 -9.43 -28.73
C ALA A 137 11.65 -9.27 -27.34
N GLY A 138 11.21 -10.36 -26.72
CA GLY A 138 10.76 -10.36 -25.33
C GLY A 138 9.54 -9.50 -25.08
N ASN A 139 9.31 -9.17 -23.82
CA ASN A 139 8.20 -8.33 -23.39
C ASN A 139 8.24 -6.96 -24.07
N PHE A 140 9.42 -6.38 -24.31
CA PHE A 140 9.59 -5.08 -24.95
C PHE A 140 9.06 -5.06 -26.39
N HIS A 141 9.33 -6.11 -27.17
CA HIS A 141 8.73 -6.21 -28.50
C HIS A 141 7.21 -6.39 -28.43
N GLN A 142 6.75 -7.21 -27.50
CA GLN A 142 5.31 -7.44 -27.32
C GLN A 142 4.56 -6.19 -26.82
N LEU A 143 5.21 -5.29 -26.07
CA LEU A 143 4.68 -3.97 -25.74
C LEU A 143 4.53 -3.09 -26.99
N GLN A 144 5.47 -3.17 -27.95
CA GLN A 144 5.34 -2.45 -29.23
C GLN A 144 4.11 -2.94 -30.00
N GLU A 145 3.94 -4.25 -30.11
CA GLU A 145 2.77 -4.86 -30.77
C GLU A 145 1.46 -4.47 -30.07
N LEU A 146 1.45 -4.51 -28.74
CA LEU A 146 0.28 -4.13 -27.93
C LEU A 146 -0.10 -2.67 -28.16
N LYS A 147 0.85 -1.75 -28.14
CA LYS A 147 0.61 -0.32 -28.41
C LYS A 147 0.17 -0.07 -29.85
N ALA A 148 0.66 -0.85 -30.83
CA ALA A 148 0.22 -0.74 -32.20
C ALA A 148 -1.27 -1.09 -32.36
N ARG A 149 -1.77 -2.06 -31.58
CA ARG A 149 -3.18 -2.45 -31.55
C ARG A 149 -4.04 -1.53 -30.68
N HIS A 150 -3.47 -0.98 -29.60
CA HIS A 150 -4.14 -0.12 -28.63
C HIS A 150 -3.43 1.25 -28.53
N PRO A 151 -3.58 2.13 -29.53
CA PRO A 151 -2.79 3.37 -29.63
C PRO A 151 -3.04 4.41 -28.52
N ASN A 152 -4.07 4.21 -27.69
CA ASN A 152 -4.36 5.06 -26.53
C ASN A 152 -3.71 4.54 -25.23
N LEU A 153 -3.23 3.29 -25.22
CA LEU A 153 -2.54 2.71 -24.07
C LEU A 153 -1.17 3.36 -23.91
N LYS A 154 -0.90 3.87 -22.71
CA LYS A 154 0.45 4.32 -22.34
C LYS A 154 1.14 3.24 -21.52
N VAL A 155 2.42 3.05 -21.75
CA VAL A 155 3.22 2.09 -20.98
C VAL A 155 4.27 2.85 -20.18
N LEU A 156 4.28 2.73 -18.85
CA LEU A 156 5.37 3.27 -18.04
C LEU A 156 6.26 2.14 -17.55
N LEU A 157 7.55 2.42 -17.46
CA LEU A 157 8.52 1.52 -16.87
C LEU A 157 8.59 1.80 -15.36
N SER A 158 8.30 0.80 -14.53
CA SER A 158 8.38 0.92 -13.07
C SER A 158 9.76 0.51 -12.58
N ILE A 159 10.41 1.41 -11.84
CA ILE A 159 11.71 1.18 -11.22
C ILE A 159 11.50 0.94 -9.73
N GLY A 160 12.01 -0.18 -9.22
CA GLY A 160 11.94 -0.52 -7.80
C GLY A 160 11.02 -1.69 -7.49
N GLY A 161 10.01 -1.45 -6.65
CA GLY A 161 9.24 -2.48 -5.97
C GLY A 161 9.97 -3.00 -4.73
N TRP A 162 9.34 -3.95 -4.04
CA TRP A 162 9.76 -4.44 -2.73
C TRP A 162 11.26 -4.79 -2.66
N THR A 163 11.74 -5.65 -3.55
CA THR A 163 13.12 -6.17 -3.49
C THR A 163 14.17 -5.30 -4.21
N TYR A 164 13.79 -4.41 -5.13
CA TYR A 164 14.74 -3.56 -5.88
C TYR A 164 14.84 -2.13 -5.34
N SER A 165 14.21 -1.85 -4.20
CA SER A 165 14.22 -0.51 -3.58
C SER A 165 15.52 -0.14 -2.85
N LYS A 166 16.46 -1.07 -2.68
CA LYS A 166 17.60 -0.93 -1.76
C LYS A 166 18.46 0.31 -2.00
N TYR A 167 18.75 0.64 -3.27
CA TYR A 167 19.73 1.67 -3.63
C TYR A 167 19.11 3.05 -3.94
N PHE A 168 17.80 3.23 -3.75
CA PHE A 168 17.17 4.53 -3.95
C PHE A 168 17.73 5.60 -3.01
N SER A 169 17.96 5.29 -1.73
CA SER A 169 18.50 6.26 -0.76
C SER A 169 19.85 6.82 -1.21
N ASP A 170 20.73 5.95 -1.71
CA ASP A 170 22.05 6.36 -2.23
C ASP A 170 21.92 7.20 -3.50
N ALA A 171 21.12 6.74 -4.45
CA ALA A 171 20.93 7.42 -5.72
C ALA A 171 20.26 8.79 -5.53
N ALA A 172 19.34 8.91 -4.57
CA ALA A 172 18.61 10.14 -4.27
C ALA A 172 19.42 11.16 -3.44
N ALA A 173 20.51 10.72 -2.78
CA ALA A 173 21.20 11.46 -1.72
C ALA A 173 21.72 12.85 -2.12
N THR A 174 22.18 13.02 -3.36
CA THR A 174 22.80 14.27 -3.83
C THR A 174 22.23 14.71 -5.18
N ASP A 175 22.39 16.00 -5.51
CA ASP A 175 22.02 16.52 -6.84
C ASP A 175 22.72 15.77 -7.98
N ALA A 176 24.01 15.51 -7.82
CA ALA A 176 24.80 14.80 -8.82
C ALA A 176 24.36 13.33 -9.00
N SER A 177 24.10 12.61 -7.90
CA SER A 177 23.65 11.22 -7.96
C SER A 177 22.22 11.10 -8.52
N ARG A 178 21.33 12.04 -8.17
CA ARG A 178 19.96 12.08 -8.72
C ARG A 178 19.97 12.27 -10.22
N LYS A 179 20.67 13.28 -10.73
CA LYS A 179 20.84 13.52 -12.16
C LYS A 179 21.45 12.31 -12.86
N LYS A 180 22.45 11.68 -12.24
CA LYS A 180 23.07 10.47 -12.78
C LYS A 180 22.04 9.33 -12.93
N LEU A 181 21.24 9.07 -11.90
CA LEU A 181 20.18 8.07 -11.97
C LEU A 181 19.16 8.43 -13.07
N VAL A 182 18.55 9.61 -12.97
CA VAL A 182 17.48 10.05 -13.88
C VAL A 182 17.95 10.03 -15.33
N SER A 183 19.05 10.69 -15.65
CA SER A 183 19.60 10.71 -17.01
C SER A 183 19.89 9.30 -17.55
N SER A 184 20.38 8.38 -16.71
CA SER A 184 20.65 7.00 -17.14
C SER A 184 19.39 6.23 -17.48
N CYS A 185 18.33 6.37 -16.67
CA CYS A 185 17.05 5.71 -16.88
C CYS A 185 16.34 6.26 -18.13
N LEU A 186 16.36 7.58 -18.33
CA LEU A 186 15.79 8.20 -19.53
C LEU A 186 16.59 7.85 -20.80
N ASP A 187 17.91 7.74 -20.71
CA ASP A 187 18.72 7.30 -21.85
C ASP A 187 18.42 5.85 -22.26
N MET A 188 18.37 4.96 -21.27
CA MET A 188 18.13 3.54 -21.51
C MET A 188 16.72 3.27 -22.01
N PHE A 189 15.69 3.73 -21.28
CA PHE A 189 14.32 3.29 -21.52
C PHE A 189 13.47 4.27 -22.34
N ILE A 190 13.68 5.59 -22.18
CA ILE A 190 12.91 6.57 -22.98
C ILE A 190 13.54 6.80 -24.36
N LYS A 191 14.85 7.04 -24.42
CA LYS A 191 15.56 7.11 -25.71
C LYS A 191 15.79 5.73 -26.32
N GLY A 192 15.62 4.67 -25.54
CA GLY A 192 15.67 3.28 -26.02
C GLY A 192 17.08 2.75 -26.26
N ASN A 193 18.11 3.31 -25.60
CA ASN A 193 19.49 2.86 -25.70
C ASN A 193 19.77 1.66 -24.77
N ILE A 194 18.97 0.61 -24.87
CA ILE A 194 19.18 -0.62 -24.09
C ILE A 194 20.51 -1.31 -24.47
N PRO A 195 21.20 -2.00 -23.55
CA PRO A 195 22.51 -2.60 -23.83
C PRO A 195 22.47 -3.61 -24.97
N ALA A 196 23.52 -3.60 -25.81
CA ALA A 196 23.66 -4.61 -26.86
C ALA A 196 24.18 -5.92 -26.26
N ALA A 197 23.35 -6.95 -26.22
CA ALA A 197 23.67 -8.26 -25.65
C ALA A 197 23.00 -9.39 -26.44
N GLY A 198 23.75 -10.45 -26.74
CA GLY A 198 23.20 -11.65 -27.40
C GLY A 198 22.65 -11.44 -28.82
N GLY A 199 22.97 -10.32 -29.48
CA GLY A 199 22.41 -9.94 -30.79
C GLY A 199 21.18 -9.03 -30.72
N TYR A 200 20.72 -8.68 -29.51
CA TYR A 200 19.61 -7.77 -29.25
C TYR A 200 20.11 -6.47 -28.63
N GLY A 201 19.25 -5.47 -28.56
CA GLY A 201 19.50 -4.15 -28.01
C GLY A 201 20.38 -3.26 -28.89
N GLY A 202 20.84 -2.15 -28.31
CA GLY A 202 21.62 -1.13 -28.97
C GLY A 202 20.91 0.23 -29.05
N PRO A 203 21.58 1.27 -29.59
CA PRO A 203 21.09 2.64 -29.57
C PRO A 203 19.71 2.78 -30.24
N GLY A 204 18.75 3.35 -29.51
CA GLY A 204 17.39 3.65 -29.99
C GLY A 204 16.51 2.44 -30.30
N THR A 205 16.94 1.21 -30.00
CA THR A 205 16.21 0.00 -30.39
C THR A 205 14.89 -0.17 -29.62
N ALA A 206 14.85 0.28 -28.36
CA ALA A 206 13.65 0.29 -27.52
C ALA A 206 12.88 1.62 -27.56
N ALA A 207 13.23 2.55 -28.46
CA ALA A 207 12.63 3.88 -28.49
C ALA A 207 11.12 3.81 -28.78
N GLY A 208 10.33 4.58 -28.02
CA GLY A 208 8.88 4.65 -28.21
C GLY A 208 8.06 3.56 -27.53
N ILE A 209 8.71 2.57 -26.88
CA ILE A 209 8.04 1.57 -26.05
C ILE A 209 7.40 2.25 -24.85
N PHE A 210 8.20 3.01 -24.09
CA PHE A 210 7.76 3.64 -22.85
C PHE A 210 7.30 5.09 -23.08
N ASP A 211 6.20 5.45 -22.42
CA ASP A 211 5.58 6.77 -22.40
C ASP A 211 5.86 7.53 -21.10
N GLY A 212 6.75 7.01 -20.26
CA GLY A 212 7.14 7.62 -19.01
C GLY A 212 7.73 6.61 -18.03
N ILE A 213 7.91 7.07 -16.80
CA ILE A 213 8.54 6.32 -15.71
C ILE A 213 7.61 6.29 -14.50
N ASP A 214 7.56 5.15 -13.84
CA ASP A 214 6.96 4.97 -12.52
C ASP A 214 8.05 4.69 -11.49
N ILE A 215 7.95 5.29 -10.31
CA ILE A 215 8.92 5.11 -9.23
C ILE A 215 8.26 4.39 -8.05
N ASP A 216 8.73 3.18 -7.77
CA ASP A 216 8.25 2.36 -6.67
C ASP A 216 9.38 2.17 -5.64
N TRP A 217 9.61 3.21 -4.83
CA TRP A 217 10.57 3.15 -3.72
C TRP A 217 9.86 2.77 -2.43
N GLU A 218 10.19 1.59 -1.90
CA GLU A 218 9.62 1.04 -0.67
C GLU A 218 10.67 0.94 0.48
N TYR A 219 10.81 1.93 1.37
CA TYR A 219 10.16 3.25 1.38
C TYR A 219 11.16 4.36 1.75
N PRO A 220 10.99 5.60 1.24
CA PRO A 220 11.83 6.73 1.63
C PRO A 220 11.85 6.94 3.16
N ALA A 221 13.05 7.11 3.72
CA ALA A 221 13.30 7.41 5.13
C ALA A 221 12.69 6.40 6.13
N SER A 222 12.39 5.19 5.69
CA SER A 222 11.79 4.15 6.52
C SER A 222 12.70 2.93 6.65
N PRO A 223 12.89 2.40 7.88
CA PRO A 223 13.56 1.11 8.08
C PRO A 223 12.63 -0.10 7.85
N THR A 224 11.36 0.13 7.47
CA THR A 224 10.33 -0.91 7.36
C THR A 224 9.96 -1.26 5.92
N GLY A 225 10.85 -0.98 4.96
CA GLY A 225 10.83 -1.64 3.65
C GLY A 225 11.51 -3.02 3.73
N HIS A 226 11.74 -3.64 2.58
CA HIS A 226 12.45 -4.92 2.49
C HIS A 226 13.78 -4.89 3.27
N VAL A 227 14.11 -6.01 3.90
CA VAL A 227 15.34 -6.15 4.69
C VAL A 227 16.57 -5.76 3.86
N GLY A 228 17.49 -5.00 4.45
CA GLY A 228 18.69 -4.54 3.77
C GLY A 228 18.53 -3.28 2.93
N ASN A 229 17.31 -2.75 2.74
CA ASN A 229 17.13 -1.46 2.08
C ASN A 229 17.89 -0.35 2.80
N HIS A 230 18.62 0.47 2.03
CA HIS A 230 19.27 1.64 2.59
C HIS A 230 18.23 2.74 2.83
N TYR A 231 18.38 3.47 3.93
CA TYR A 231 17.50 4.58 4.27
C TYR A 231 18.25 5.68 5.03
N SER A 232 17.75 6.90 4.89
CA SER A 232 18.28 8.09 5.54
C SER A 232 17.15 9.01 5.96
N ALA A 233 17.34 9.75 7.07
CA ALA A 233 16.39 10.79 7.47
C ALA A 233 16.24 11.90 6.42
N ASN A 234 17.21 12.06 5.52
CA ASN A 234 17.15 13.02 4.43
C ASN A 234 16.25 12.55 3.26
N ASP A 235 15.86 11.27 3.22
CA ASP A 235 15.14 10.69 2.10
C ASP A 235 13.76 11.32 1.89
N THR A 236 13.12 11.83 2.94
CA THR A 236 11.88 12.60 2.81
C THR A 236 12.05 13.81 1.87
N ALA A 237 13.17 14.52 1.96
CA ALA A 237 13.45 15.65 1.07
C ALA A 237 14.05 15.18 -0.27
N ASN A 238 14.90 14.15 -0.23
CA ASN A 238 15.55 13.61 -1.44
C ASN A 238 14.56 12.97 -2.39
N TYR A 239 13.50 12.31 -1.88
CA TYR A 239 12.44 11.73 -2.70
C TYR A 239 11.68 12.81 -3.46
N THR A 240 11.29 13.92 -2.81
CA THR A 240 10.69 15.07 -3.50
C THR A 240 11.64 15.66 -4.55
N ALA A 241 12.92 15.78 -4.24
CA ALA A 241 13.92 16.27 -5.18
C ALA A 241 14.14 15.31 -6.35
N LEU A 242 14.01 14.00 -6.14
CA LEU A 242 14.08 12.98 -7.18
C LEU A 242 12.88 13.07 -8.13
N MET A 243 11.66 13.24 -7.60
CA MET A 243 10.47 13.47 -8.44
C MET A 243 10.60 14.74 -9.27
N ALA A 244 11.14 15.82 -8.67
CA ALA A 244 11.40 17.06 -9.38
C ALA A 244 12.44 16.89 -10.50
N GLU A 245 13.51 16.11 -10.26
CA GLU A 245 14.53 15.82 -11.27
C GLU A 245 13.97 15.00 -12.44
N PHE A 246 13.25 13.91 -12.16
CA PHE A 246 12.56 13.13 -13.20
C PHE A 246 11.63 14.01 -14.04
N ARG A 247 10.78 14.82 -13.40
CA ARG A 247 9.86 15.71 -14.13
C ARG A 247 10.63 16.70 -15.01
N GLY A 248 11.67 17.32 -14.48
CA GLY A 248 12.50 18.29 -15.20
C GLY A 248 13.19 17.70 -16.42
N GLU A 249 13.82 16.53 -16.29
CA GLU A 249 14.49 15.87 -17.42
C GLU A 249 13.49 15.33 -18.45
N LEU A 250 12.36 14.76 -18.01
CA LEU A 250 11.29 14.30 -18.91
C LEU A 250 10.69 15.46 -19.73
N ASP A 251 10.47 16.63 -19.11
CA ASP A 251 9.99 17.83 -19.80
C ASP A 251 11.03 18.36 -20.80
N ALA A 252 12.32 18.28 -20.45
CA ALA A 252 13.41 18.74 -21.30
C ALA A 252 13.59 17.90 -22.58
N LEU A 253 13.08 16.65 -22.63
CA LEU A 253 13.07 15.83 -23.85
C LEU A 253 12.22 16.47 -24.97
N GLY A 254 11.18 17.23 -24.61
CA GLY A 254 10.27 17.87 -25.57
C GLY A 254 9.46 16.90 -26.45
N GLY A 255 8.73 17.45 -27.42
CA GLY A 255 7.97 16.68 -28.43
C GLY A 255 6.63 16.12 -27.94
N LYS A 256 6.61 15.37 -26.84
CA LYS A 256 5.39 14.86 -26.19
C LYS A 256 5.49 14.94 -24.67
N HIS A 257 4.35 14.88 -23.99
CA HIS A 257 4.32 14.71 -22.53
C HIS A 257 4.62 13.26 -22.16
N TYR A 258 5.72 13.04 -21.45
CA TYR A 258 6.01 11.76 -20.81
C TYR A 258 5.46 11.76 -19.39
N ALA A 259 4.74 10.71 -19.03
CA ALA A 259 4.15 10.60 -17.71
C ALA A 259 5.20 10.30 -16.64
N LEU A 260 4.98 10.82 -15.44
CA LEU A 260 5.72 10.44 -14.24
C LEU A 260 4.72 10.00 -13.19
N SER A 261 4.88 8.79 -12.67
CA SER A 261 4.09 8.29 -11.54
C SER A 261 4.96 7.75 -10.43
N ALA A 262 4.32 7.43 -9.31
CA ALA A 262 4.95 6.69 -8.24
C ALA A 262 3.94 5.79 -7.54
N ALA A 263 4.39 4.62 -7.10
CA ALA A 263 3.72 3.87 -6.05
C ALA A 263 3.94 4.58 -4.70
N LEU A 264 2.86 4.77 -3.97
CA LEU A 264 2.81 5.58 -2.76
C LEU A 264 2.44 4.68 -1.56
N PRO A 265 3.09 4.86 -0.39
CA PRO A 265 2.86 4.00 0.77
C PRO A 265 1.41 3.99 1.27
N GLY A 266 0.91 2.81 1.65
CA GLY A 266 -0.43 2.59 2.20
C GLY A 266 -0.56 2.62 3.73
N GLY A 267 0.43 3.18 4.45
CA GLY A 267 0.41 3.22 5.92
C GLY A 267 0.86 4.57 6.46
N GLN A 268 0.12 5.13 7.42
CA GLN A 268 0.34 6.48 7.96
C GLN A 268 1.77 6.72 8.50
N ASP A 269 2.42 5.71 9.05
CA ASP A 269 3.81 5.77 9.53
C ASP A 269 4.83 5.90 8.39
N LYS A 270 4.49 5.42 7.19
CA LYS A 270 5.30 5.56 5.95
C LYS A 270 4.92 6.84 5.21
N ILE A 271 3.62 7.19 5.16
CA ILE A 271 3.13 8.44 4.56
C ILE A 271 3.73 9.66 5.28
N ALA A 272 3.96 9.57 6.60
CA ALA A 272 4.67 10.59 7.39
C ALA A 272 6.11 10.86 6.91
N LYS A 273 6.67 10.01 6.05
CA LYS A 273 7.99 10.18 5.42
C LYS A 273 7.94 10.84 4.05
N ILE A 274 6.75 11.18 3.57
CA ILE A 274 6.52 11.79 2.25
C ILE A 274 6.09 13.25 2.43
N GLN A 275 6.65 14.16 1.62
CA GLN A 275 6.15 15.54 1.54
C GLN A 275 4.90 15.59 0.66
N THR A 276 3.77 15.10 1.19
CA THR A 276 2.52 14.91 0.45
C THR A 276 1.98 16.21 -0.16
N ASP A 277 2.30 17.35 0.44
CA ASP A 277 1.95 18.71 -0.01
C ASP A 277 2.79 19.21 -1.19
N LYS A 278 3.85 18.49 -1.56
CA LYS A 278 4.81 18.91 -2.59
C LYS A 278 4.88 17.95 -3.76
N ILE A 279 4.90 16.64 -3.51
CA ILE A 279 5.24 15.67 -4.56
C ILE A 279 4.21 15.62 -5.71
N GLY A 280 2.92 15.86 -5.42
CA GLY A 280 1.84 15.76 -6.41
C GLY A 280 1.92 16.77 -7.57
N GLN A 281 2.76 17.81 -7.47
CA GLN A 281 2.99 18.75 -8.57
C GLN A 281 3.85 18.16 -9.69
N TYR A 282 4.69 17.17 -9.38
CA TYR A 282 5.60 16.53 -10.32
C TYR A 282 4.98 15.30 -10.99
N LEU A 283 4.05 14.64 -10.30
CA LEU A 283 3.43 13.41 -10.77
C LEU A 283 2.21 13.68 -11.65
N ASP A 284 1.99 12.84 -12.65
CA ASP A 284 0.73 12.70 -13.36
C ASP A 284 -0.32 12.04 -12.47
N PHE A 285 0.08 10.98 -11.76
CA PHE A 285 -0.71 10.30 -10.74
C PHE A 285 0.20 9.65 -9.70
N GLY A 286 -0.33 9.42 -8.50
CA GLY A 286 0.29 8.65 -7.43
C GLY A 286 -0.58 7.46 -7.08
N ASN A 287 -0.01 6.25 -7.11
CA ASN A 287 -0.71 5.00 -6.88
C ASN A 287 -0.61 4.61 -5.41
N ALA A 288 -1.62 4.92 -4.60
CA ALA A 288 -1.61 4.53 -3.20
C ALA A 288 -1.76 3.01 -3.08
N MET A 289 -0.77 2.34 -2.51
CA MET A 289 -0.76 0.89 -2.27
C MET A 289 -1.65 0.54 -1.09
N THR A 290 -2.96 0.67 -1.29
CA THR A 290 -4.01 0.53 -0.27
C THR A 290 -4.39 -0.94 -0.01
N TYR A 291 -3.37 -1.79 0.06
CA TYR A 291 -3.42 -3.22 0.34
C TYR A 291 -2.28 -3.57 1.29
N ASP A 292 -2.06 -4.85 1.59
CA ASP A 292 -1.00 -5.31 2.49
C ASP A 292 -1.06 -4.76 3.93
N MET A 293 -2.27 -4.42 4.38
CA MET A 293 -2.48 -3.90 5.72
C MET A 293 -2.34 -4.99 6.80
N HIS A 294 -2.62 -6.24 6.43
CA HIS A 294 -2.43 -7.42 7.27
C HIS A 294 -2.04 -8.64 6.43
N GLY A 295 -1.15 -9.47 6.96
CA GLY A 295 -0.57 -10.59 6.24
C GLY A 295 0.16 -11.56 7.16
N ALA A 296 0.66 -12.64 6.58
CA ALA A 296 1.22 -13.74 7.35
C ALA A 296 2.58 -13.46 8.02
N TRP A 297 3.11 -12.24 7.92
CA TRP A 297 4.13 -11.74 8.85
C TRP A 297 3.62 -11.78 10.31
N ASP A 298 2.30 -11.64 10.51
CA ASP A 298 1.62 -12.02 11.74
C ASP A 298 1.36 -13.54 11.72
N ALA A 299 2.42 -14.34 11.88
CA ALA A 299 2.40 -15.78 11.56
C ALA A 299 1.30 -16.58 12.29
N THR A 300 0.97 -16.21 13.53
CA THR A 300 -0.09 -16.85 14.33
C THR A 300 -1.38 -16.04 14.38
N GLY A 301 -1.53 -15.11 13.44
CA GLY A 301 -2.62 -14.15 13.39
C GLY A 301 -2.47 -13.04 14.43
N PRO A 302 -3.57 -12.32 14.74
CA PRO A 302 -4.94 -12.61 14.30
C PRO A 302 -5.12 -12.42 12.79
N THR A 303 -5.89 -13.30 12.17
CA THR A 303 -6.33 -13.13 10.78
C THR A 303 -7.08 -11.81 10.61
N ASN A 304 -6.84 -11.10 9.52
CA ASN A 304 -7.46 -9.79 9.28
C ASN A 304 -7.57 -9.52 7.77
N PHE A 305 -8.32 -8.48 7.40
CA PHE A 305 -8.43 -7.99 6.03
C PHE A 305 -7.09 -7.41 5.57
N GLN A 306 -6.66 -7.71 4.34
CA GLN A 306 -5.46 -7.07 3.78
C GLN A 306 -5.73 -5.65 3.26
N ASP A 307 -6.99 -5.31 2.98
CA ASP A 307 -7.40 -4.03 2.38
C ASP A 307 -8.73 -3.51 3.00
N PRO A 308 -8.84 -3.37 4.35
CA PRO A 308 -10.04 -2.83 4.99
C PRO A 308 -10.35 -1.41 4.50
N LEU A 309 -11.52 -1.18 3.89
CA LEU A 309 -11.89 0.17 3.43
C LEU A 309 -12.05 1.13 4.61
N TYR A 310 -12.75 0.68 5.66
CA TYR A 310 -12.96 1.43 6.90
C TYR A 310 -12.46 0.65 8.12
N SER A 311 -12.36 1.34 9.26
CA SER A 311 -11.92 0.74 10.51
C SER A 311 -13.01 -0.09 11.17
N SER A 312 -12.61 -1.19 11.83
CA SER A 312 -13.49 -1.99 12.67
C SER A 312 -13.16 -1.78 14.15
N PRO A 313 -14.15 -1.54 15.02
CA PRO A 313 -13.93 -1.55 16.47
C PRO A 313 -13.63 -2.96 17.01
N SER A 314 -13.88 -4.01 16.22
CA SER A 314 -13.55 -5.39 16.57
C SER A 314 -12.18 -5.82 16.04
N ASP A 315 -11.49 -4.96 15.30
CA ASP A 315 -10.14 -5.24 14.83
C ASP A 315 -9.23 -5.45 16.07
N PRO A 316 -8.54 -6.58 16.19
CA PRO A 316 -7.67 -6.90 17.32
C PRO A 316 -6.23 -6.36 17.19
N SER A 317 -5.84 -5.83 16.03
CA SER A 317 -4.48 -5.33 15.77
C SER A 317 -4.09 -4.15 16.66
N GLY A 318 -2.80 -3.93 16.84
CA GLY A 318 -2.31 -2.74 17.54
C GLY A 318 -2.61 -1.46 16.76
N THR A 319 -2.77 -0.34 17.47
CA THR A 319 -2.76 0.97 16.83
C THR A 319 -1.36 1.31 16.35
N ILE A 320 -1.25 2.06 15.26
CA ILE A 320 0.03 2.46 14.68
C ILE A 320 0.55 3.71 15.42
N PRO A 321 1.71 3.64 16.11
CA PRO A 321 2.28 4.80 16.76
C PRO A 321 2.71 5.87 15.74
N PRO A 322 2.80 7.15 16.13
CA PRO A 322 2.49 7.70 17.46
C PRO A 322 0.99 7.93 17.72
N GLY A 323 0.12 7.71 16.73
CA GLY A 323 -1.32 7.92 16.87
C GLY A 323 -2.07 6.72 17.46
N THR A 324 -3.38 6.70 17.20
CA THR A 324 -4.31 5.65 17.70
C THR A 324 -5.07 4.96 16.57
N GLU A 325 -4.69 5.23 15.33
CA GLU A 325 -5.35 4.71 14.14
C GLU A 325 -4.75 3.36 13.72
N LYS A 326 -5.51 2.61 12.93
CA LYS A 326 -5.10 1.35 12.30
C LYS A 326 -5.04 1.53 10.79
N TYR A 327 -4.40 0.61 10.08
CA TYR A 327 -4.34 0.69 8.63
C TYR A 327 -5.72 0.46 8.00
N THR A 328 -6.17 1.43 7.19
CA THR A 328 -7.39 1.35 6.39
C THR A 328 -7.19 2.12 5.09
N ILE A 329 -7.94 1.80 4.05
CA ILE A 329 -7.90 2.56 2.79
C ILE A 329 -8.33 4.02 3.03
N ASP A 330 -9.36 4.23 3.87
CA ASP A 330 -9.87 5.57 4.18
C ASP A 330 -8.87 6.44 4.93
N SER A 331 -8.08 5.87 5.86
CA SER A 331 -7.02 6.63 6.55
C SER A 331 -5.92 7.05 5.58
N VAL A 332 -5.49 6.18 4.67
CA VAL A 332 -4.49 6.50 3.63
C VAL A 332 -4.96 7.68 2.78
N VAL A 333 -6.19 7.62 2.28
CA VAL A 333 -6.73 8.67 1.43
C VAL A 333 -6.85 9.99 2.21
N LYS A 334 -7.36 9.97 3.44
CA LYS A 334 -7.42 11.17 4.28
C LYS A 334 -6.04 11.75 4.58
N ASP A 335 -5.05 10.92 4.86
CA ASP A 335 -3.68 11.36 5.14
C ASP A 335 -3.06 12.08 3.94
N TYR A 336 -3.22 11.55 2.73
CA TYR A 336 -2.74 12.20 1.51
C TYR A 336 -3.47 13.51 1.20
N LEU A 337 -4.80 13.51 1.29
CA LEU A 337 -5.61 14.66 0.88
C LEU A 337 -5.63 15.78 1.92
N HIS A 338 -5.78 15.42 3.20
CA HIS A 338 -6.10 16.35 4.29
C HIS A 338 -5.00 16.44 5.35
N GLY A 339 -4.09 15.48 5.38
CA GLY A 339 -3.04 15.42 6.39
C GLY A 339 -3.54 14.87 7.72
N ASN A 340 -2.58 14.59 8.59
CA ASN A 340 -2.85 13.99 9.89
C ASN A 340 -1.79 14.44 10.89
N SER A 341 -2.18 15.37 11.75
CA SER A 341 -1.27 15.98 12.72
C SER A 341 -0.77 14.99 13.77
N ALA A 342 -1.49 13.89 14.03
CA ALA A 342 -1.03 12.86 14.95
C ALA A 342 0.24 12.18 14.44
N TYR A 343 0.36 12.02 13.11
CA TYR A 343 1.50 11.38 12.45
C TYR A 343 2.49 12.38 11.82
N GLY A 344 2.19 13.69 11.86
CA GLY A 344 3.01 14.73 11.22
C GLY A 344 2.86 14.78 9.70
N ILE A 345 1.74 14.31 9.16
CA ILE A 345 1.46 14.27 7.73
C ILE A 345 0.83 15.62 7.31
N ALA A 346 1.41 16.26 6.30
CA ALA A 346 0.98 17.58 5.84
C ALA A 346 -0.34 17.57 5.06
N GLY A 347 -0.59 16.51 4.29
CA GLY A 347 -1.72 16.42 3.36
C GLY A 347 -1.49 17.23 2.08
N GLY A 348 -2.56 17.60 1.38
CA GLY A 348 -2.48 18.48 0.21
C GLY A 348 -2.12 17.80 -1.10
N PHE A 349 -2.08 16.46 -1.15
CA PHE A 349 -1.94 15.75 -2.42
C PHE A 349 -3.23 15.95 -3.26
N PRO A 350 -3.14 16.24 -4.57
CA PRO A 350 -4.34 16.46 -5.40
C PRO A 350 -5.18 15.19 -5.53
N ALA A 351 -6.45 15.23 -5.10
CA ALA A 351 -7.36 14.08 -5.13
C ALA A 351 -7.48 13.46 -6.52
N ASN A 352 -7.65 14.30 -7.56
CA ASN A 352 -7.76 13.87 -8.95
C ASN A 352 -6.47 13.25 -9.54
N LYS A 353 -5.38 13.21 -8.77
CA LYS A 353 -4.13 12.51 -9.13
C LYS A 353 -3.84 11.30 -8.23
N LEU A 354 -4.54 11.14 -7.12
CA LEU A 354 -4.37 10.00 -6.23
C LEU A 354 -5.23 8.83 -6.73
N THR A 355 -4.64 7.67 -6.96
CA THR A 355 -5.37 6.47 -7.34
C THR A 355 -5.39 5.47 -6.18
N LEU A 356 -6.46 4.68 -6.10
CA LEU A 356 -6.65 3.66 -5.08
C LEU A 356 -6.15 2.31 -5.61
N GLY A 357 -5.24 1.67 -4.87
CA GLY A 357 -4.70 0.35 -5.18
C GLY A 357 -5.65 -0.78 -4.84
N ILE A 358 -5.86 -1.71 -5.77
CA ILE A 358 -6.73 -2.88 -5.63
C ILE A 358 -5.89 -4.14 -5.87
N PRO A 359 -5.75 -5.04 -4.87
CA PRO A 359 -4.97 -6.26 -5.01
C PRO A 359 -5.80 -7.34 -5.74
N PHE A 360 -5.15 -8.06 -6.65
CA PHE A 360 -5.65 -9.28 -7.30
C PHE A 360 -5.06 -10.56 -6.70
N TYR A 361 -4.26 -10.43 -5.65
CA TYR A 361 -3.80 -11.52 -4.80
C TYR A 361 -4.42 -11.43 -3.40
N TYR A 362 -4.17 -12.46 -2.60
CA TYR A 362 -4.76 -12.72 -1.31
C TYR A 362 -3.67 -12.93 -0.26
N ARG A 363 -3.94 -12.46 0.95
CA ARG A 363 -3.15 -12.78 2.14
C ARG A 363 -3.90 -13.76 3.03
N GLY A 364 -3.23 -14.79 3.50
CA GLY A 364 -3.94 -15.88 4.18
C GLY A 364 -3.18 -16.62 5.26
N TRP A 365 -3.95 -17.28 6.12
CA TRP A 365 -3.51 -18.08 7.25
C TRP A 365 -4.25 -19.41 7.29
N THR A 366 -3.64 -20.46 7.86
CA THR A 366 -4.27 -21.77 8.01
C THR A 366 -4.31 -22.24 9.47
N GLY A 367 -5.05 -23.33 9.72
CA GLY A 367 -5.40 -23.80 11.07
C GLY A 367 -6.22 -22.79 11.85
N VAL A 368 -7.02 -22.00 11.15
CA VAL A 368 -7.86 -20.93 11.70
C VAL A 368 -9.18 -21.55 12.17
N PRO A 369 -9.54 -21.46 13.46
CA PRO A 369 -10.83 -21.92 13.94
C PRO A 369 -11.94 -21.02 13.41
N ALA A 370 -13.14 -21.55 13.21
CA ALA A 370 -14.25 -20.75 12.68
C ALA A 370 -14.63 -19.58 13.61
N GLY A 371 -14.48 -19.75 14.92
CA GLY A 371 -14.93 -18.76 15.91
C GLY A 371 -16.42 -18.44 15.74
N SER A 372 -16.82 -17.20 16.03
CA SER A 372 -18.17 -16.72 15.79
C SER A 372 -18.35 -16.05 14.42
N ASN A 373 -17.27 -15.88 13.66
CA ASN A 373 -17.28 -15.09 12.43
C ASN A 373 -16.37 -15.69 11.34
N HIS A 374 -16.50 -17.00 11.12
CA HIS A 374 -15.90 -17.71 9.98
C HIS A 374 -14.42 -17.38 9.77
N GLY A 375 -13.64 -17.52 10.83
CA GLY A 375 -12.20 -17.31 10.81
C GLY A 375 -11.74 -15.86 10.98
N LEU A 376 -12.60 -14.85 10.86
CA LEU A 376 -12.19 -13.44 11.03
C LEU A 376 -11.73 -13.14 12.47
N TYR A 377 -10.61 -12.43 12.60
CA TYR A 377 -9.98 -12.05 13.87
C TYR A 377 -9.63 -13.22 14.79
N GLN A 378 -9.40 -14.41 14.22
CA GLN A 378 -9.01 -15.59 14.97
C GLN A 378 -7.50 -15.80 14.93
N SER A 379 -6.96 -16.54 15.90
CA SER A 379 -5.59 -17.05 15.85
C SER A 379 -5.41 -18.05 14.71
N ALA A 380 -4.19 -18.17 14.20
CA ALA A 380 -3.81 -19.17 13.20
C ALA A 380 -2.68 -20.07 13.69
N SER A 381 -2.52 -21.24 13.08
CA SER A 381 -1.33 -22.08 13.30
C SER A 381 -0.14 -21.65 12.43
N GLY A 382 -0.37 -20.83 11.41
CA GLY A 382 0.67 -20.39 10.48
C GLY A 382 0.12 -19.67 9.24
N PRO A 383 1.00 -19.21 8.34
CA PRO A 383 0.63 -18.79 6.99
C PRO A 383 -0.18 -19.87 6.26
N SER A 384 -1.07 -19.45 5.35
CA SER A 384 -1.67 -20.36 4.38
C SER A 384 -0.58 -21.04 3.52
N PRO A 385 -0.82 -22.25 3.01
CA PRO A 385 0.15 -22.90 2.12
C PRO A 385 0.49 -22.01 0.92
N GLY A 386 1.76 -22.00 0.52
CA GLY A 386 2.15 -21.35 -0.73
C GLY A 386 1.62 -22.11 -1.94
N HIS A 387 1.36 -21.38 -3.03
CA HIS A 387 0.87 -21.95 -4.27
C HIS A 387 1.92 -21.81 -5.39
N ALA A 388 1.83 -22.67 -6.40
CA ALA A 388 2.91 -22.83 -7.37
C ALA A 388 3.15 -21.58 -8.23
N LEU A 389 2.08 -20.87 -8.62
CA LEU A 389 2.17 -19.68 -9.48
C LEU A 389 2.54 -18.43 -8.67
N SER A 390 2.20 -18.38 -7.37
CA SER A 390 2.71 -17.39 -6.41
C SER A 390 4.10 -17.71 -5.84
N GLY A 391 4.91 -18.49 -6.57
CA GLY A 391 6.31 -18.76 -6.19
C GLY A 391 6.48 -19.69 -4.97
N ASN A 392 5.41 -20.37 -4.55
CA ASN A 392 5.31 -21.13 -3.30
C ASN A 392 5.56 -20.29 -2.04
N VAL A 393 5.26 -18.98 -2.09
CA VAL A 393 5.37 -18.09 -0.93
C VAL A 393 4.22 -18.36 0.06
N PRO A 394 4.50 -18.85 1.29
CA PRO A 394 3.45 -19.08 2.28
C PRO A 394 2.73 -17.78 2.64
N GLY A 395 1.42 -17.85 2.76
CA GLY A 395 0.59 -16.70 3.14
C GLY A 395 0.15 -15.82 1.98
N VAL A 396 0.54 -16.15 0.74
CA VAL A 396 0.17 -15.43 -0.48
C VAL A 396 -0.44 -16.38 -1.51
N ALA A 397 -1.57 -16.00 -2.09
CA ALA A 397 -2.20 -16.73 -3.19
C ALA A 397 -2.75 -15.77 -4.24
N MET A 398 -2.58 -16.10 -5.52
CA MET A 398 -3.21 -15.35 -6.61
C MET A 398 -4.71 -15.63 -6.66
N TYR A 399 -5.52 -14.70 -7.18
CA TYR A 399 -6.95 -14.93 -7.38
C TYR A 399 -7.24 -16.25 -8.12
N LYS A 400 -6.53 -16.53 -9.22
CA LYS A 400 -6.71 -17.75 -9.99
C LYS A 400 -6.34 -19.04 -9.26
N GLU A 401 -5.46 -18.98 -8.26
CA GLU A 401 -5.03 -20.14 -7.50
C GLU A 401 -6.06 -20.55 -6.44
N LEU A 402 -7.02 -19.67 -6.15
CA LEU A 402 -8.10 -19.89 -5.21
C LEU A 402 -9.43 -20.26 -5.89
N SER A 403 -9.42 -20.70 -7.15
CA SER A 403 -10.62 -21.25 -7.80
C SER A 403 -11.19 -22.42 -6.99
N GLY A 404 -12.51 -22.44 -6.82
CA GLY A 404 -13.23 -23.28 -5.87
C GLY A 404 -13.48 -22.61 -4.51
N ILE A 405 -12.74 -21.55 -4.16
CA ILE A 405 -12.91 -20.78 -2.91
C ILE A 405 -13.46 -19.38 -3.22
N VAL A 406 -12.77 -18.61 -4.05
CA VAL A 406 -13.15 -17.19 -4.32
C VAL A 406 -14.37 -17.04 -5.22
N ASP A 407 -14.75 -18.11 -5.92
CA ASP A 407 -15.97 -18.25 -6.74
C ASP A 407 -17.06 -19.07 -6.04
N ASN A 408 -16.84 -19.52 -4.80
CA ASN A 408 -17.81 -20.26 -4.00
C ASN A 408 -18.53 -19.33 -3.01
N PRO A 409 -19.84 -19.06 -3.19
CA PRO A 409 -20.60 -18.21 -2.26
C PRO A 409 -20.69 -18.77 -0.83
N ALA A 410 -20.47 -20.07 -0.63
CA ALA A 410 -20.46 -20.67 0.71
C ALA A 410 -19.19 -20.35 1.52
N ASP A 411 -18.09 -20.04 0.82
CA ASP A 411 -16.81 -19.69 1.43
C ASP A 411 -16.56 -18.18 1.41
N THR A 412 -17.46 -17.40 0.81
CA THR A 412 -17.33 -15.94 0.68
C THR A 412 -18.11 -15.22 1.77
N TYR A 413 -17.44 -14.35 2.51
CA TYR A 413 -18.01 -13.59 3.60
C TYR A 413 -17.77 -12.09 3.42
N TRP A 414 -18.61 -11.27 4.05
CA TRP A 414 -18.62 -9.81 3.90
C TRP A 414 -18.80 -9.13 5.24
N ASP A 415 -17.96 -8.13 5.53
CA ASP A 415 -18.12 -7.26 6.69
C ASP A 415 -18.66 -5.89 6.25
N PRO A 416 -19.92 -5.54 6.61
CA PRO A 416 -20.50 -4.27 6.22
C PRO A 416 -19.88 -3.06 6.93
N VAL A 417 -19.15 -3.25 8.03
CA VAL A 417 -18.49 -2.15 8.76
C VAL A 417 -17.24 -1.69 8.01
N THR A 418 -16.34 -2.63 7.73
CA THR A 418 -15.09 -2.35 6.99
C THR A 418 -15.28 -2.26 5.50
N GLN A 419 -16.42 -2.72 4.97
CA GLN A 419 -16.70 -2.89 3.54
C GLN A 419 -15.65 -3.75 2.83
N SER A 420 -15.26 -4.84 3.49
CA SER A 420 -14.29 -5.79 2.98
C SER A 420 -14.82 -7.21 2.98
N ALA A 421 -14.26 -8.00 2.05
CA ALA A 421 -14.57 -9.41 1.92
C ALA A 421 -13.44 -10.26 2.51
N TRP A 422 -13.79 -11.47 2.89
CA TRP A 422 -12.81 -12.51 3.18
C TRP A 422 -13.39 -13.86 2.77
N PHE A 423 -12.51 -14.85 2.65
CA PHE A 423 -12.85 -16.18 2.21
C PHE A 423 -12.38 -17.19 3.23
N TYR A 424 -13.21 -18.18 3.55
CA TYR A 424 -12.93 -19.17 4.59
C TYR A 424 -13.54 -20.53 4.27
N ASP A 425 -12.67 -21.53 4.11
CA ASP A 425 -13.02 -22.91 3.71
C ASP A 425 -13.28 -23.87 4.90
N GLY A 426 -13.35 -23.32 6.13
CA GLY A 426 -13.44 -24.11 7.36
C GLY A 426 -12.10 -24.34 8.08
N THR A 427 -10.97 -24.01 7.46
CA THR A 427 -9.65 -24.06 8.10
C THR A 427 -8.67 -22.98 7.67
N THR A 428 -8.78 -22.45 6.45
CA THR A 428 -7.88 -21.45 5.88
C THR A 428 -8.66 -20.17 5.63
N PHE A 429 -8.11 -19.05 6.08
CA PHE A 429 -8.65 -17.71 5.89
C PHE A 429 -7.85 -16.99 4.80
N TYR A 430 -8.53 -16.34 3.87
CA TYR A 430 -7.93 -15.43 2.89
C TYR A 430 -8.63 -14.06 2.91
N GLY A 431 -7.87 -13.00 3.15
CA GLY A 431 -8.33 -11.62 2.95
C GLY A 431 -8.00 -11.15 1.53
N GLY A 432 -8.96 -10.52 0.86
CA GLY A 432 -8.76 -9.96 -0.50
C GLY A 432 -10.04 -9.50 -1.17
N SER A 433 -9.96 -9.23 -2.47
CA SER A 433 -11.00 -8.53 -3.23
C SER A 433 -12.12 -9.44 -3.75
N SER A 434 -13.38 -9.10 -3.48
CA SER A 434 -14.55 -9.67 -4.17
C SER A 434 -15.18 -8.63 -5.10
N ALA A 435 -16.11 -9.04 -5.96
CA ALA A 435 -16.89 -8.10 -6.78
C ALA A 435 -17.61 -7.04 -5.92
N GLN A 436 -18.08 -7.41 -4.72
CA GLN A 436 -18.75 -6.50 -3.80
C GLN A 436 -17.77 -5.51 -3.17
N SER A 437 -16.59 -5.98 -2.75
CA SER A 437 -15.56 -5.11 -2.16
C SER A 437 -15.00 -4.13 -3.20
N ILE A 438 -14.79 -4.59 -4.44
CA ILE A 438 -14.40 -3.74 -5.58
C ILE A 438 -15.46 -2.67 -5.84
N LYS A 439 -16.76 -3.03 -5.83
CA LYS A 439 -17.82 -2.04 -5.98
C LYS A 439 -17.72 -0.94 -4.92
N ALA A 440 -17.53 -1.30 -3.65
CA ALA A 440 -17.35 -0.36 -2.56
C ALA A 440 -16.15 0.57 -2.79
N ARG A 441 -15.02 0.03 -3.26
CA ARG A 441 -13.80 0.81 -3.59
C ARG A 441 -14.05 1.76 -4.76
N THR A 442 -14.74 1.32 -5.82
CA THR A 442 -15.07 2.21 -6.96
C THR A 442 -16.07 3.30 -6.59
N ASP A 443 -17.06 3.00 -5.74
CA ASP A 443 -17.96 4.02 -5.21
C ASP A 443 -17.20 5.04 -4.35
N TYR A 444 -16.24 4.58 -3.54
CA TYR A 444 -15.37 5.44 -2.73
C TYR A 444 -14.50 6.37 -3.58
N ILE A 445 -13.92 5.85 -4.68
CA ILE A 445 -13.15 6.63 -5.67
C ILE A 445 -14.00 7.78 -6.21
N HIS A 446 -15.22 7.51 -6.68
CA HIS A 446 -16.13 8.52 -7.22
C HIS A 446 -16.48 9.56 -6.16
N CYS A 447 -16.83 9.10 -4.96
CA CYS A 447 -17.32 9.97 -3.90
C CYS A 447 -16.25 10.85 -3.25
N THR A 448 -15.00 10.45 -3.36
CA THR A 448 -13.86 11.24 -2.87
C THR A 448 -13.21 12.06 -3.99
N GLY A 449 -13.61 11.85 -5.25
CA GLY A 449 -13.03 12.52 -6.41
C GLY A 449 -11.59 12.10 -6.69
N LEU A 450 -11.27 10.82 -6.42
CA LEU A 450 -9.96 10.25 -6.68
C LEU A 450 -9.70 10.12 -8.19
N GLY A 451 -8.42 10.09 -8.57
CA GLY A 451 -8.00 10.03 -9.97
C GLY A 451 -8.41 8.75 -10.69
N GLY A 452 -8.58 7.64 -9.98
CA GLY A 452 -8.94 6.34 -10.53
C GLY A 452 -8.45 5.17 -9.68
N ALA A 453 -8.15 4.04 -10.32
CA ALA A 453 -7.65 2.84 -9.64
C ALA A 453 -6.35 2.32 -10.27
N MET A 454 -5.50 1.77 -9.41
CA MET A 454 -4.34 0.96 -9.76
C MET A 454 -4.60 -0.49 -9.35
N MET A 455 -4.19 -1.44 -10.18
CA MET A 455 -4.44 -2.88 -10.00
C MET A 455 -3.12 -3.65 -9.97
N PHE A 456 -2.89 -4.41 -8.89
CA PHE A 456 -1.68 -5.22 -8.69
C PHE A 456 -2.04 -6.71 -8.46
N SER A 457 -1.67 -7.64 -9.34
CA SER A 457 -1.22 -7.39 -10.73
C SER A 457 -1.89 -8.32 -11.73
N LEU A 458 -1.76 -8.02 -13.03
CA LEU A 458 -2.59 -8.67 -14.06
C LEU A 458 -2.38 -10.18 -14.15
N TYR A 459 -1.16 -10.67 -13.86
CA TYR A 459 -0.87 -12.11 -13.94
C TYR A 459 -1.53 -12.93 -12.82
N ASP A 460 -2.11 -12.31 -11.79
CA ASP A 460 -2.84 -13.00 -10.72
C ASP A 460 -4.25 -13.45 -11.13
N LEU A 461 -4.76 -12.89 -12.22
CA LEU A 461 -6.15 -13.02 -12.66
C LEU A 461 -6.45 -14.39 -13.27
N ASP A 462 -7.71 -14.78 -13.16
CA ASP A 462 -8.28 -15.91 -13.88
C ASP A 462 -8.33 -15.63 -15.39
N PRO A 463 -8.52 -16.67 -16.25
CA PRO A 463 -8.61 -16.48 -17.69
C PRO A 463 -9.74 -15.55 -18.15
N GLY A 464 -10.76 -15.32 -17.31
CA GLY A 464 -11.86 -14.39 -17.57
C GLY A 464 -11.58 -12.95 -17.15
N SER A 465 -10.43 -12.65 -16.54
CA SER A 465 -10.08 -11.33 -16.00
C SER A 465 -11.19 -10.75 -15.11
N THR A 466 -11.77 -11.61 -14.25
CA THR A 466 -13.02 -11.34 -13.53
C THR A 466 -12.93 -10.11 -12.65
N LEU A 467 -11.90 -10.00 -11.81
CA LEU A 467 -11.73 -8.84 -10.93
C LEU A 467 -11.36 -7.57 -11.70
N PHE A 468 -10.58 -7.67 -12.78
CA PHE A 468 -10.29 -6.53 -13.65
C PHE A 468 -11.57 -5.93 -14.24
N HIS A 469 -12.46 -6.75 -14.78
CA HIS A 469 -13.74 -6.28 -15.31
C HIS A 469 -14.63 -5.67 -14.22
N ALA A 470 -14.60 -6.19 -12.99
CA ALA A 470 -15.31 -5.59 -11.88
C ALA A 470 -14.81 -4.15 -11.59
N VAL A 471 -13.48 -3.93 -11.59
CA VAL A 471 -12.89 -2.60 -11.40
C VAL A 471 -13.26 -1.66 -12.53
N VAL A 472 -13.03 -2.06 -13.79
CA VAL A 472 -13.32 -1.23 -14.97
C VAL A 472 -14.80 -0.85 -15.04
N ASN A 473 -15.71 -1.81 -14.81
CA ASN A 473 -17.14 -1.55 -14.82
C ASN A 473 -17.57 -0.64 -13.66
N GLY A 474 -16.99 -0.80 -12.47
CA GLY A 474 -17.26 0.06 -11.32
C GLY A 474 -16.79 1.50 -11.54
N LEU A 475 -15.62 1.70 -12.16
CA LEU A 475 -15.13 3.03 -12.53
C LEU A 475 -15.96 3.68 -13.65
N ALA A 476 -16.49 2.89 -14.58
CA ALA A 476 -17.36 3.39 -15.64
C ALA A 476 -18.79 3.69 -15.16
N ALA A 477 -19.24 3.07 -14.07
CA ALA A 477 -20.56 3.28 -13.51
C ALA A 477 -20.71 4.68 -12.91
N SER A 478 -21.92 5.23 -12.98
CA SER A 478 -22.29 6.45 -12.26
C SER A 478 -22.63 6.13 -10.81
N THR A 479 -22.10 6.90 -9.87
CA THR A 479 -22.44 6.78 -8.44
C THR A 479 -23.22 8.03 -7.99
N PRO A 480 -24.55 8.09 -8.22
CA PRO A 480 -25.34 9.31 -8.00
C PRO A 480 -25.57 9.65 -6.51
N ASN A 481 -25.23 8.76 -5.58
CA ASN A 481 -25.50 8.92 -4.16
C ASN A 481 -24.25 8.64 -3.34
N CYS A 482 -23.41 9.66 -3.17
CA CYS A 482 -22.31 9.60 -2.23
C CYS A 482 -22.85 9.68 -0.80
N SER A 483 -22.88 8.52 -0.15
CA SER A 483 -23.16 8.43 1.28
C SER A 483 -21.87 8.65 2.05
N ALA A 484 -21.93 9.41 3.14
CA ALA A 484 -20.78 9.55 4.03
C ALA A 484 -20.36 8.17 4.57
N PRO A 485 -19.08 7.97 4.91
CA PRO A 485 -18.63 6.75 5.58
C PRO A 485 -19.54 6.42 6.77
N PRO A 486 -19.83 5.14 7.03
CA PRO A 486 -20.60 4.78 8.22
C PRO A 486 -19.90 5.34 9.46
N THR A 487 -20.56 6.26 10.16
CA THR A 487 -20.06 6.78 11.44
C THR A 487 -19.99 5.63 12.43
N THR A 488 -18.79 5.34 12.93
CA THR A 488 -18.54 4.40 14.03
C THR A 488 -19.07 4.99 15.34
N THR A 489 -20.38 5.09 15.48
CA THR A 489 -20.99 5.21 16.80
C THR A 489 -21.08 3.79 17.37
N PRO A 490 -20.46 3.51 18.54
CA PRO A 490 -20.65 2.23 19.20
C PRO A 490 -22.15 1.97 19.36
N PRO A 491 -22.67 0.76 19.06
CA PRO A 491 -24.05 0.45 19.37
C PRO A 491 -24.24 0.66 20.87
N THR A 492 -25.20 1.51 21.24
CA THR A 492 -25.65 1.63 22.61
C THR A 492 -26.21 0.27 23.01
N THR A 493 -25.48 -0.46 23.85
CA THR A 493 -25.96 -1.69 24.44
C THR A 493 -27.16 -1.35 25.32
N THR A 494 -28.37 -1.50 24.78
CA THR A 494 -29.57 -1.56 25.60
C THR A 494 -29.52 -2.87 26.36
N THR A 495 -29.08 -2.81 27.62
CA THR A 495 -29.18 -3.91 28.58
C THR A 495 -30.64 -4.37 28.65
N PRO A 496 -30.98 -5.64 28.37
CA PRO A 496 -32.32 -6.16 28.61
C PRO A 496 -32.57 -6.18 30.12
N THR A 497 -33.54 -5.38 30.57
CA THR A 497 -34.09 -5.46 31.93
C THR A 497 -34.94 -6.71 32.05
N THR A 498 -34.41 -7.74 32.72
CA THR A 498 -35.19 -8.91 33.14
C THR A 498 -36.11 -8.52 34.31
N PRO A 499 -37.42 -8.85 34.28
CA PRO A 499 -38.33 -8.56 35.40
C PRO A 499 -38.05 -9.47 36.60
N THR A 500 -37.70 -8.89 37.74
CA THR A 500 -37.59 -9.57 39.03
C THR A 500 -38.97 -9.79 39.65
N THR A 501 -39.32 -11.06 39.91
CA THR A 501 -40.43 -11.45 40.79
C THR A 501 -39.88 -11.65 42.21
N PRO A 502 -40.57 -11.22 43.28
CA PRO A 502 -40.04 -11.31 44.64
C PRO A 502 -40.39 -12.65 45.29
N THR A 503 -39.38 -13.35 45.83
CA THR A 503 -39.57 -14.41 46.81
C THR A 503 -38.74 -14.17 48.06
N THR A 504 -39.45 -14.16 49.17
CA THR A 504 -39.06 -13.94 50.56
C THR A 504 -37.95 -14.87 51.04
N PRO A 505 -36.96 -14.40 51.83
CA PRO A 505 -35.96 -15.27 52.45
C PRO A 505 -36.37 -15.72 53.86
N THR A 506 -36.18 -17.00 54.15
CA THR A 506 -36.20 -17.59 55.49
C THR A 506 -34.77 -17.93 55.91
N THR A 507 -34.29 -17.35 57.02
CA THR A 507 -33.10 -17.78 57.79
C THR A 507 -33.45 -18.98 58.70
N PRO A 508 -32.51 -19.85 59.19
CA PRO A 508 -31.21 -19.55 59.85
C PRO A 508 -30.13 -20.68 59.67
N PRO A 509 -29.03 -20.84 60.48
CA PRO A 509 -28.37 -19.97 61.46
C PRO A 509 -26.84 -19.74 61.23
N THR A 510 -26.32 -18.84 62.04
CA THR A 510 -24.97 -18.32 62.20
C THR A 510 -23.87 -19.35 62.55
N THR A 511 -22.70 -19.22 61.92
CA THR A 511 -21.40 -19.63 62.47
C THR A 511 -20.37 -18.51 62.35
N THR A 512 -19.57 -18.38 63.41
CA THR A 512 -18.46 -17.50 63.80
C THR A 512 -17.51 -17.01 62.68
N PRO A 513 -16.90 -15.80 62.78
CA PRO A 513 -16.14 -15.20 61.68
C PRO A 513 -14.71 -15.77 61.57
N THR A 514 -14.37 -16.26 60.38
CA THR A 514 -12.98 -16.52 59.96
C THR A 514 -12.52 -15.40 59.04
N THR A 515 -11.36 -14.82 59.38
CA THR A 515 -10.57 -13.85 58.61
C THR A 515 -10.53 -14.19 57.10
N PRO A 516 -10.67 -13.22 56.17
CA PRO A 516 -10.53 -13.48 54.75
C PRO A 516 -9.12 -14.00 54.43
N PRO A 517 -8.94 -14.97 53.52
CA PRO A 517 -7.61 -15.40 53.11
C PRO A 517 -6.89 -14.24 52.40
N SER A 518 -5.73 -13.86 52.92
CA SER A 518 -4.79 -12.96 52.25
C SER A 518 -4.36 -13.57 50.91
N ILE A 519 -4.38 -12.78 49.83
CA ILE A 519 -3.87 -13.20 48.52
C ILE A 519 -2.38 -13.59 48.66
N PRO A 520 -1.98 -14.82 48.31
CA PRO A 520 -0.60 -15.28 48.51
C PRO A 520 0.38 -14.53 47.61
N ALA A 521 1.65 -14.41 48.02
CA ALA A 521 2.70 -13.90 47.15
C ALA A 521 3.00 -14.89 46.01
N TRP A 522 3.34 -14.38 44.83
CA TRP A 522 3.81 -15.22 43.72
C TRP A 522 5.11 -15.94 44.09
N ALA A 523 5.23 -17.20 43.69
CA ALA A 523 6.41 -18.02 43.91
C ALA A 523 6.78 -18.77 42.62
N PRO A 524 8.08 -18.99 42.35
CA PRO A 524 8.51 -19.82 41.22
C PRO A 524 8.20 -21.30 41.47
N ASN A 525 8.17 -22.11 40.41
CA ASN A 525 7.92 -23.56 40.43
C ASN A 525 6.58 -23.95 41.09
N THR A 526 5.60 -23.05 41.04
CA THR A 526 4.28 -23.23 41.68
C THR A 526 3.20 -23.33 40.61
N ALA A 527 2.33 -24.33 40.74
CA ALA A 527 1.20 -24.50 39.83
C ALA A 527 0.07 -23.51 40.17
N TYR A 528 -0.33 -22.72 39.18
CA TYR A 528 -1.42 -21.77 39.26
C TYR A 528 -2.51 -22.13 38.26
N ALA A 529 -3.76 -22.19 38.73
CA ALA A 529 -4.92 -22.37 37.87
C ALA A 529 -5.38 -21.01 37.28
N THR A 530 -6.04 -21.04 36.13
CA THR A 530 -6.69 -19.84 35.57
C THR A 530 -7.62 -19.20 36.61
N GLY A 531 -7.49 -17.88 36.78
CA GLY A 531 -8.22 -17.10 37.78
C GLY A 531 -7.55 -17.02 39.15
N ALA A 532 -6.47 -17.76 39.42
CA ALA A 532 -5.73 -17.65 40.67
C ALA A 532 -5.15 -16.25 40.85
N LYS A 533 -5.26 -15.68 42.06
CA LYS A 533 -4.71 -14.37 42.39
C LYS A 533 -3.45 -14.50 43.23
N VAL A 534 -2.44 -13.69 42.91
CA VAL A 534 -1.17 -13.60 43.65
C VAL A 534 -0.75 -12.14 43.82
N THR A 535 0.12 -11.86 44.78
CA THR A 535 0.78 -10.56 44.91
C THR A 535 2.26 -10.65 44.50
N TYR A 536 2.74 -9.67 43.73
CA TYR A 536 4.16 -9.53 43.39
C TYR A 536 4.53 -8.05 43.34
N ASN A 537 5.56 -7.64 44.09
CA ASN A 537 5.95 -6.23 44.27
C ASN A 537 4.79 -5.30 44.67
N GLY A 538 3.88 -5.78 45.52
CA GLY A 538 2.75 -5.00 46.02
C GLY A 538 1.56 -4.86 45.06
N ILE A 539 1.64 -5.43 43.86
CA ILE A 539 0.55 -5.44 42.87
C ILE A 539 -0.11 -6.82 42.86
N THR A 540 -1.44 -6.85 42.72
CA THR A 540 -2.19 -8.10 42.59
C THR A 540 -2.26 -8.50 41.12
N TYR A 541 -2.01 -9.77 40.84
CA TYR A 541 -2.09 -10.35 39.50
C TYR A 541 -3.07 -11.51 39.48
N THR A 542 -3.81 -11.63 38.39
CA THR A 542 -4.74 -12.75 38.12
C THR A 542 -4.16 -13.62 37.01
N CYS A 543 -4.06 -14.93 37.24
CA CYS A 543 -3.56 -15.90 36.28
C CYS A 543 -4.53 -16.03 35.09
N ARG A 544 -4.06 -15.79 33.87
CA ARG A 544 -4.87 -15.82 32.64
C ARG A 544 -4.95 -17.22 32.04
N GLN A 545 -3.89 -18.01 32.21
CA GLN A 545 -3.75 -19.37 31.68
C GLN A 545 -3.09 -20.24 32.74
N GLY A 546 -3.69 -21.39 33.05
CA GLY A 546 -3.12 -22.30 34.04
C GLY A 546 -1.72 -22.81 33.64
N HIS A 547 -0.75 -22.72 34.55
CA HIS A 547 0.63 -23.09 34.29
C HIS A 547 1.38 -23.39 35.60
N THR A 548 2.57 -24.00 35.50
CA THR A 548 3.55 -24.03 36.59
C THR A 548 4.57 -22.92 36.36
N SER A 549 4.69 -21.97 37.29
CA SER A 549 5.61 -20.83 37.16
C SER A 549 7.07 -21.28 37.12
N LEU A 550 7.94 -20.51 36.50
CA LEU A 550 9.40 -20.72 36.49
C LEU A 550 10.12 -19.44 36.96
N VAL A 551 11.40 -19.55 37.34
CA VAL A 551 12.24 -18.37 37.61
C VAL A 551 12.38 -17.57 36.32
N GLY A 552 12.16 -16.26 36.36
CA GLY A 552 12.10 -15.39 35.17
C GLY A 552 10.68 -15.21 34.61
N TRP A 553 9.68 -15.92 35.13
CA TRP A 553 8.26 -15.77 34.78
C TRP A 553 7.48 -14.99 35.83
N GLU A 554 8.14 -14.03 36.49
CA GLU A 554 7.49 -13.13 37.42
C GLU A 554 6.33 -12.40 36.71
N PRO A 555 5.20 -12.13 37.39
CA PRO A 555 4.00 -11.60 36.74
C PRO A 555 4.15 -10.42 35.76
N PRO A 556 5.00 -9.40 36.02
CA PRO A 556 5.20 -8.31 35.05
C PRO A 556 5.97 -8.71 33.78
N ASN A 557 6.75 -9.79 33.82
CA ASN A 557 7.61 -10.22 32.72
C ASN A 557 6.88 -11.08 31.68
N VAL A 558 5.73 -11.68 32.05
CA VAL A 558 4.96 -12.60 31.21
C VAL A 558 3.46 -12.26 31.19
N PRO A 559 3.05 -11.12 30.58
CA PRO A 559 1.64 -10.65 30.56
C PRO A 559 0.66 -11.57 29.81
N ALA A 560 1.19 -12.53 29.05
CA ALA A 560 0.39 -13.61 28.46
C ALA A 560 -0.19 -14.56 29.53
N LEU A 561 0.50 -14.70 30.68
CA LEU A 561 0.12 -15.60 31.78
C LEU A 561 -0.50 -14.87 32.97
N TRP A 562 -0.23 -13.57 33.14
CA TRP A 562 -0.69 -12.78 34.30
C TRP A 562 -1.32 -11.44 33.87
N LEU A 563 -2.39 -11.04 34.55
CA LEU A 563 -3.09 -9.76 34.38
C LEU A 563 -3.03 -8.96 35.68
N ALA A 564 -2.46 -7.75 35.65
CA ALA A 564 -2.47 -6.84 36.81
C ALA A 564 -3.92 -6.41 37.13
N SER A 565 -4.29 -6.42 38.41
CA SER A 565 -5.63 -6.09 38.92
C SER A 565 -5.63 -4.78 39.70
#